data_AF-A0AAV9J4U8-F1
#
_entry.id   AF-A0AAV9J4U8-F1
#
_cell.length_a   1.000
_cell.length_b   1.000
_cell.length_c   1.000
_cell.angle_alpha   90.00
_cell.angle_beta   90.00
_cell.angle_gamma   90.00
#
_symmetry.space_group_name_H-M   'P 1'
#
loop_
_entity.id
_entity.type
_entity.pdbx_description
1 polymer ?
#
loop_
_entity_poly.entity_id
_entity_poly.type
_entity_poly.pdbx_seq_one_letter_code
_entity_poly.pdbx_strand_id
1 'polypeptide(L)'
;MSNSQRLSNVTPRLNPPQAAGGTRGDISLQLSRLYVAADILLDRALQNNIIDEFTILAGGGEFMLGRQCIPYVWKETAQDCGLRRFYLDLVACSETEESLTRFKNHGFLAEDFSPSYVELITVLAGASEEPFNVHKDVLCKKSDFFVAACSRQWMDGQQKTVRVPAIEPHIFAVYVHWLYSDKVDIEGSTENIGAPWKDNRHHSVKDLYRLAMLYVAADVVLDAALKDAIIDNLTVKVERNKTLALDGECVVYACQHTVRGCALQRCFVDRVLSCEPFMRQGFLENYEQMLPKEFFCDLAARVFGLAKECAYSDFRPKVSRRDLYRDSPDAAEGGTPRRIRPSANGVTSVTPICFST
;
A
#
# COMPACT_ATOMS: atom_id res chain seq x y z
N MET A 1 -66.12 22.95 46.72
CA MET A 1 -66.10 21.49 46.57
C MET A 1 -65.84 21.15 45.12
N SER A 2 -64.69 20.52 44.88
CA SER A 2 -64.25 19.66 43.76
C SER A 2 -64.49 20.01 42.29
N ASN A 3 -63.39 20.44 41.65
CA ASN A 3 -62.83 20.03 40.35
C ASN A 3 -63.49 18.86 39.59
N SER A 4 -63.78 19.09 38.30
CA SER A 4 -63.21 18.31 37.18
C SER A 4 -63.55 18.98 35.84
N GLN A 5 -62.62 19.78 35.31
CA GLN A 5 -62.64 20.23 33.92
C GLN A 5 -62.14 19.09 33.03
N ARG A 6 -62.99 18.59 32.13
CA ARG A 6 -62.61 17.71 31.03
C ARG A 6 -61.86 18.55 29.97
N LEU A 7 -60.55 18.37 29.88
CA LEU A 7 -59.77 18.77 28.71
C LEU A 7 -60.02 17.74 27.60
N SER A 8 -60.82 18.10 26.62
CA SER A 8 -60.94 17.37 25.35
C SER A 8 -59.67 17.62 24.53
N ASN A 9 -58.95 16.54 24.23
CA ASN A 9 -57.77 16.49 23.36
C ASN A 9 -58.05 17.15 22.00
N VAL A 10 -57.49 18.34 21.80
CA VAL A 10 -57.23 18.89 20.46
C VAL A 10 -55.75 18.63 20.20
N THR A 11 -55.45 17.58 19.45
CA THR A 11 -54.12 17.38 18.87
C THR A 11 -53.88 18.48 17.84
N PRO A 12 -52.83 19.31 17.97
CA PRO A 12 -52.47 20.25 16.91
C PRO A 12 -51.92 19.42 15.75
N ARG A 13 -52.64 19.39 14.62
CA ARG A 13 -52.04 18.99 13.34
C ARG A 13 -51.02 20.07 12.98
N LEU A 14 -49.74 19.77 13.18
CA LEU A 14 -48.64 20.56 12.66
C LEU A 14 -48.75 20.56 11.13
N ASN A 15 -49.05 21.73 10.55
CA ASN A 15 -48.94 21.92 9.10
C ASN A 15 -47.48 21.69 8.68
N PRO A 16 -47.21 21.06 7.53
CA PRO A 16 -45.86 20.88 7.05
C PRO A 16 -45.22 22.26 6.78
N PRO A 17 -43.98 22.50 7.23
CA PRO A 17 -43.32 23.77 7.02
C PRO A 17 -43.07 24.00 5.52
N GLN A 18 -43.55 25.15 5.04
CA GLN A 18 -43.26 25.65 3.70
C GLN A 18 -41.76 25.82 3.51
N ALA A 19 -41.31 25.47 2.31
CA ALA A 19 -39.91 25.41 1.90
C ALA A 19 -39.15 26.72 2.18
N ALA A 20 -38.19 26.66 3.10
CA ALA A 20 -37.12 27.64 3.25
C ALA A 20 -35.78 26.95 2.95
N GLY A 21 -35.07 27.49 1.96
CA GLY A 21 -33.84 26.93 1.40
C GLY A 21 -32.65 26.97 2.35
N GLY A 22 -32.54 25.95 3.21
CA GLY A 22 -31.31 25.53 3.87
C GLY A 22 -30.94 24.13 3.39
N THR A 23 -29.65 23.89 3.12
CA THR A 23 -29.09 22.58 2.80
C THR A 23 -29.65 21.52 3.76
N ARG A 24 -30.50 20.62 3.23
CA ARG A 24 -31.10 19.48 3.95
C ARG A 24 -29.99 18.66 4.59
N GLY A 25 -29.68 18.95 5.85
CA GLY A 25 -28.99 18.02 6.72
C GLY A 25 -29.82 16.74 6.76
N ASP A 26 -29.18 15.63 6.42
CA ASP A 26 -29.79 14.32 6.31
C ASP A 26 -30.64 13.95 7.55
N ILE A 27 -31.96 13.94 7.38
CA ILE A 27 -32.95 13.69 8.43
C ILE A 27 -32.69 12.34 9.12
N SER A 28 -32.20 11.34 8.37
CA SER A 28 -31.88 10.03 8.92
C SER A 28 -30.71 10.08 9.91
N LEU A 29 -29.71 10.94 9.69
CA LEU A 29 -28.60 11.13 10.61
C LEU A 29 -29.03 11.89 11.87
N GLN A 30 -29.93 12.86 11.73
CA GLN A 30 -30.47 13.60 12.87
C GLN A 30 -31.27 12.68 13.80
N LEU A 31 -32.14 11.83 13.23
CA LEU A 31 -32.87 10.82 13.99
C LEU A 31 -31.96 9.79 14.65
N SER A 32 -30.88 9.38 13.97
CA SER A 32 -29.86 8.48 14.54
C SER A 32 -29.17 9.07 15.77
N ARG A 33 -28.76 10.34 15.69
CA ARG A 33 -28.15 11.07 16.80
C ARG A 33 -29.13 11.24 17.96
N LEU A 34 -30.40 11.52 17.65
CA LEU A 34 -31.43 11.63 18.66
C LEU A 34 -31.71 10.29 19.35
N TYR A 35 -31.63 9.17 18.62
CA TYR A 35 -31.77 7.84 19.21
C TYR A 35 -30.64 7.52 20.19
N VAL A 36 -29.39 7.84 19.84
CA VAL A 36 -28.23 7.68 20.72
C VAL A 36 -28.37 8.58 21.96
N ALA A 37 -28.80 9.83 21.78
CA ALA A 37 -29.06 10.73 22.90
C ALA A 37 -30.17 10.19 23.83
N ALA A 38 -31.24 9.62 23.27
CA ALA A 38 -32.31 8.99 24.04
C ALA A 38 -31.82 7.78 24.83
N ASP A 39 -30.88 6.99 24.27
CA ASP A 39 -30.25 5.87 24.98
C ASP A 39 -29.44 6.35 26.18
N ILE A 40 -28.62 7.40 25.99
CA ILE A 40 -27.81 8.03 27.05
C ILE A 40 -28.72 8.58 28.17
N LEU A 41 -29.86 9.16 27.80
CA LEU A 41 -30.84 9.71 28.74
C LEU A 41 -31.75 8.63 29.35
N LEU A 42 -31.59 7.36 28.96
CA LEU A 42 -32.44 6.23 29.36
C LEU A 42 -33.93 6.42 29.03
N ASP A 43 -34.24 7.20 27.98
CA ASP A 43 -35.60 7.48 27.52
C ASP A 43 -36.04 6.47 26.45
N ARG A 44 -36.61 5.36 26.93
CA ARG A 44 -37.13 4.28 26.05
C ARG A 44 -38.33 4.73 25.20
N ALA A 45 -39.15 5.65 25.69
CA ALA A 45 -40.31 6.12 24.93
C ALA A 45 -39.87 6.92 23.71
N LEU A 46 -38.87 7.79 23.89
CA LEU A 46 -38.26 8.54 22.80
C LEU A 46 -37.56 7.62 21.78
N GLN A 47 -36.82 6.61 22.23
CA GLN A 47 -36.23 5.62 21.30
C GLN A 47 -37.26 4.93 20.42
N ASN A 48 -38.39 4.50 21.00
CA ASN A 48 -39.46 3.85 20.24
C ASN A 48 -40.12 4.82 19.25
N ASN A 49 -40.41 6.06 19.67
CA ASN A 49 -40.97 7.08 18.77
C ASN A 49 -40.05 7.39 17.58
N ILE A 50 -38.73 7.34 17.78
CA ILE A 50 -37.75 7.55 16.71
C ILE A 50 -37.75 6.37 15.73
N ILE A 51 -37.86 5.14 16.23
CA ILE A 51 -38.00 3.94 15.37
C ILE A 51 -39.31 4.02 14.57
N ASP A 52 -40.41 4.47 15.18
CA ASP A 52 -41.69 4.68 14.49
C ASP A 52 -41.55 5.73 13.37
N GLU A 53 -40.85 6.84 13.63
CA GLU A 53 -40.58 7.87 12.63
C GLU A 53 -39.74 7.31 11.47
N PHE A 54 -38.69 6.55 11.77
CA PHE A 54 -37.92 5.84 10.75
C PHE A 54 -38.78 4.88 9.91
N THR A 55 -39.74 4.20 10.54
CA THR A 55 -40.66 3.27 9.87
C THR A 55 -41.62 4.01 8.94
N ILE A 56 -42.13 5.17 9.37
CA ILE A 56 -42.98 6.05 8.54
C ILE A 56 -42.19 6.55 7.32
N LEU A 57 -40.97 7.02 7.54
CA LEU A 57 -40.09 7.48 6.46
C LEU A 57 -39.83 6.34 5.46
N ALA A 58 -39.46 5.15 5.95
CA ALA A 58 -39.21 3.97 5.11
C ALA A 58 -40.43 3.53 4.30
N GLY A 59 -41.65 3.67 4.83
CA GLY A 59 -42.89 3.35 4.12
C GLY A 59 -43.22 4.29 2.94
N GLY A 60 -42.53 5.43 2.82
CA GLY A 60 -42.75 6.44 1.78
C GLY A 60 -42.13 6.15 0.41
N GLY A 61 -41.43 5.03 0.23
CA GLY A 61 -40.89 4.57 -1.07
C GLY A 61 -39.61 5.26 -1.57
N GLU A 62 -39.25 6.44 -1.06
CA GLU A 62 -38.02 7.18 -1.44
C GLU A 62 -37.04 7.40 -0.27
N PHE A 63 -37.18 6.66 0.83
CA PHE A 63 -36.30 6.83 1.97
C PHE A 63 -34.98 6.09 1.78
N MET A 64 -33.88 6.84 1.86
CA MET A 64 -32.52 6.31 1.92
C MET A 64 -31.86 6.75 3.22
N LEU A 65 -31.19 5.80 3.88
CA LEU A 65 -30.27 6.13 4.95
C LEU A 65 -29.11 6.93 4.37
N GLY A 66 -28.83 8.10 4.90
CA GLY A 66 -27.65 8.81 4.45
C GLY A 66 -26.38 8.18 5.00
N ARG A 67 -25.29 8.47 4.29
CA ARG A 67 -24.03 7.70 4.32
C ARG A 67 -23.42 7.55 5.72
N GLN A 68 -23.65 8.51 6.62
CA GLN A 68 -23.06 8.50 7.97
C GLN A 68 -23.89 7.75 9.02
N CYS A 69 -25.11 7.32 8.70
CA CYS A 69 -26.01 6.74 9.69
C CYS A 69 -25.51 5.39 10.21
N ILE A 70 -25.19 4.45 9.32
CA ILE A 70 -24.78 3.11 9.71
C ILE A 70 -23.44 3.10 10.50
N PRO A 71 -22.36 3.80 10.10
CA PRO A 71 -21.11 3.82 10.86
C PRO A 71 -21.30 4.48 12.22
N TYR A 72 -22.07 5.57 12.29
CA TYR A 72 -22.40 6.25 13.54
C TYR A 72 -23.17 5.33 14.49
N VAL A 73 -24.23 4.68 14.02
CA VAL A 73 -25.04 3.76 14.83
C VAL A 73 -24.20 2.55 15.28
N TRP A 74 -23.34 1.98 14.43
CA TRP A 74 -22.48 0.86 14.80
C TRP A 74 -21.34 1.22 15.75
N LYS A 75 -20.98 2.50 15.84
CA LYS A 75 -20.00 3.00 16.80
C LYS A 75 -20.63 3.34 18.14
N GLU A 76 -21.79 4.01 18.13
CA GLU A 76 -22.34 4.69 19.30
C GLU A 76 -23.47 3.91 20.01
N THR A 77 -23.89 2.74 19.52
CA THR A 77 -24.96 1.94 20.14
C THR A 77 -24.49 0.54 20.53
N ALA A 78 -25.22 -0.15 21.42
CA ALA A 78 -24.98 -1.58 21.71
C ALA A 78 -25.38 -2.48 20.54
N GLN A 79 -24.77 -3.68 20.45
CA GLN A 79 -24.97 -4.63 19.35
C GLN A 79 -26.43 -5.06 19.17
N ASP A 80 -27.20 -5.13 20.26
CA ASP A 80 -28.58 -5.60 20.33
C ASP A 80 -29.62 -4.46 20.31
N CYS A 81 -29.21 -3.22 20.04
CA CYS A 81 -30.14 -2.09 20.06
C CYS A 81 -31.16 -2.15 18.90
N GLY A 82 -32.35 -1.61 19.16
CA GLY A 82 -33.46 -1.60 18.20
C GLY A 82 -33.13 -0.88 16.89
N LEU A 83 -32.31 0.18 16.94
CA LEU A 83 -31.93 0.93 15.73
C LEU A 83 -31.01 0.13 14.79
N ARG A 84 -30.05 -0.64 15.33
CA ARG A 84 -29.22 -1.54 14.50
C ARG A 84 -30.07 -2.59 13.81
N ARG A 85 -31.02 -3.18 14.55
CA ARG A 85 -31.95 -4.17 14.01
C ARG A 85 -32.79 -3.59 12.88
N PHE A 86 -33.36 -2.40 13.09
CA PHE A 86 -34.11 -1.69 12.06
C PHE A 86 -33.28 -1.42 10.80
N TYR A 87 -32.00 -1.01 10.94
CA TYR A 87 -31.12 -0.78 9.77
C TYR A 87 -30.81 -2.05 8.99
N LEU A 88 -30.60 -3.17 9.68
CA LEU A 88 -30.42 -4.46 9.02
C LEU A 88 -31.68 -4.89 8.28
N ASP A 89 -32.85 -4.74 8.91
CA ASP A 89 -34.13 -5.10 8.31
C ASP A 89 -34.42 -4.23 7.07
N LEU A 90 -34.10 -2.93 7.12
CA LEU A 90 -34.26 -2.01 6.00
C LEU A 90 -33.38 -2.41 4.80
N VAL A 91 -32.10 -2.74 5.03
CA VAL A 91 -31.18 -3.19 3.98
C VAL A 91 -31.57 -4.57 3.44
N ALA A 92 -32.02 -5.47 4.32
CA ALA A 92 -32.48 -6.80 3.91
C ALA A 92 -33.76 -6.74 3.04
N CYS A 93 -34.63 -5.76 3.29
CA CYS A 93 -35.84 -5.55 2.49
C CYS A 93 -35.60 -4.85 1.16
N SER A 94 -34.47 -4.13 0.99
CA SER A 94 -34.24 -3.30 -0.19
C SER A 94 -33.42 -3.94 -1.31
N GLU A 95 -32.82 -5.14 -1.14
CA GLU A 95 -31.76 -5.58 -2.06
C GLU A 95 -31.78 -7.02 -2.59
N THR A 96 -31.32 -7.15 -3.84
CA THR A 96 -30.96 -8.41 -4.54
C THR A 96 -29.45 -8.69 -4.44
N GLU A 97 -29.00 -9.89 -4.81
CA GLU A 97 -27.61 -10.37 -4.66
C GLU A 97 -26.55 -9.48 -5.37
N GLU A 98 -26.91 -8.85 -6.48
CA GLU A 98 -26.07 -7.91 -7.23
C GLU A 98 -25.79 -6.62 -6.44
N SER A 99 -26.80 -6.11 -5.75
CA SER A 99 -26.62 -4.92 -4.92
C SER A 99 -25.76 -5.22 -3.71
N LEU A 100 -25.95 -6.37 -3.04
CA LEU A 100 -25.06 -6.82 -1.96
C LEU A 100 -23.60 -6.94 -2.42
N THR A 101 -23.40 -7.31 -3.69
CA THR A 101 -22.07 -7.34 -4.31
C THR A 101 -21.52 -5.93 -4.53
N ARG A 102 -22.35 -4.95 -4.93
CA ARG A 102 -22.00 -3.52 -4.89
C ARG A 102 -21.73 -3.00 -3.48
N PHE A 103 -22.50 -3.42 -2.48
CA PHE A 103 -22.29 -3.09 -1.06
C PHE A 103 -20.94 -3.62 -0.55
N LYS A 104 -20.53 -4.82 -0.97
CA LYS A 104 -19.21 -5.39 -0.66
C LYS A 104 -18.09 -4.68 -1.42
N ASN A 105 -18.29 -4.39 -2.71
CA ASN A 105 -17.24 -3.83 -3.58
C ASN A 105 -17.03 -2.32 -3.39
N HIS A 106 -18.02 -1.58 -2.93
CA HIS A 106 -17.91 -0.14 -2.66
C HIS A 106 -17.74 0.21 -1.18
N GLY A 107 -17.76 -0.79 -0.30
CA GLY A 107 -17.32 -0.67 1.10
C GLY A 107 -18.15 0.30 1.94
N PHE A 108 -18.67 -0.17 3.07
CA PHE A 108 -19.17 0.69 4.15
C PHE A 108 -18.09 1.65 4.74
N LEU A 109 -16.84 1.53 4.27
CA LEU A 109 -15.66 2.26 4.71
C LEU A 109 -14.94 2.99 3.55
N ALA A 110 -15.59 3.18 2.40
CA ALA A 110 -15.16 4.24 1.50
C ALA A 110 -15.65 5.56 2.09
N GLU A 111 -15.00 5.95 3.17
CA GLU A 111 -14.91 7.33 3.58
C GLU A 111 -14.65 8.17 2.32
N ASP A 112 -15.67 8.91 1.87
CA ASP A 112 -15.45 10.25 1.35
C ASP A 112 -14.93 11.11 2.54
N PHE A 113 -13.79 10.72 3.13
CA PHE A 113 -12.91 11.62 3.85
C PHE A 113 -12.39 12.55 2.77
N SER A 114 -13.18 13.59 2.47
CA SER A 114 -12.56 14.89 2.32
C SER A 114 -11.81 15.11 3.63
N PRO A 115 -10.47 15.05 3.65
CA PRO A 115 -9.73 15.22 4.88
C PRO A 115 -10.19 16.55 5.49
N SER A 116 -10.66 16.54 6.73
CA SER A 116 -10.85 17.79 7.41
C SER A 116 -9.42 18.30 7.64
N TYR A 117 -8.95 19.22 6.81
CA TYR A 117 -7.62 19.85 6.93
C TYR A 117 -7.56 20.78 8.16
N VAL A 118 -8.16 20.34 9.26
CA VAL A 118 -8.44 21.12 10.47
C VAL A 118 -7.45 20.73 11.56
N GLU A 119 -7.20 19.43 11.72
CA GLU A 119 -6.32 18.92 12.77
C GLU A 119 -4.93 18.59 12.25
N LEU A 120 -3.93 19.36 12.70
CA LEU A 120 -2.52 19.11 12.46
C LEU A 120 -1.90 18.29 13.61
N ILE A 121 -0.99 17.40 13.23
CA ILE A 121 -0.10 16.67 14.12
C ILE A 121 1.35 16.94 13.73
N THR A 122 2.23 17.03 14.72
CA THR A 122 3.67 17.19 14.49
C THR A 122 4.33 15.82 14.50
N VAL A 123 5.05 15.48 13.45
CA VAL A 123 5.86 14.26 13.37
C VAL A 123 7.33 14.63 13.45
N LEU A 124 8.06 14.07 14.42
CA LEU A 124 9.50 14.27 14.57
C LEU A 124 10.23 13.11 13.88
N ALA A 125 10.91 13.40 12.77
CA ALA A 125 11.59 12.40 11.95
C ALA A 125 13.11 12.35 12.21
N GLY A 126 13.65 11.13 12.14
CA GLY A 126 15.08 10.85 12.26
C GLY A 126 15.65 11.10 13.65
N ALA A 127 16.97 10.86 13.78
CA ALA A 127 17.70 11.12 15.02
C ALA A 127 17.81 12.62 15.35
N SER A 128 17.70 13.49 14.34
CA SER A 128 17.67 14.95 14.51
C SER A 128 16.32 15.48 15.00
N GLU A 129 15.28 14.62 15.06
CA GLU A 129 13.92 14.98 15.46
C GLU A 129 13.35 16.17 14.68
N GLU A 130 13.56 16.18 13.36
CA GLU A 130 13.11 17.27 12.51
C GLU A 130 11.57 17.31 12.44
N PRO A 131 10.91 18.45 12.72
CA PRO A 131 9.47 18.52 12.84
C PRO A 131 8.75 18.70 11.50
N PHE A 132 7.73 17.87 11.26
CA PHE A 132 6.82 17.96 10.12
C PHE A 132 5.39 18.12 10.60
N ASN A 133 4.71 19.18 10.16
CA ASN A 133 3.29 19.39 10.47
C ASN A 133 2.43 18.81 9.35
N VAL A 134 1.62 17.81 9.66
CA VAL A 134 0.80 17.07 8.68
C VAL A 134 -0.62 16.96 9.20
N HIS A 135 -1.60 16.93 8.30
CA HIS A 135 -3.00 16.73 8.70
C HIS A 135 -3.21 15.30 9.18
N LYS A 136 -3.81 15.17 10.36
CA LYS A 136 -4.07 13.88 11.01
C LYS A 136 -4.89 12.96 10.13
N ASP A 137 -5.98 13.46 9.56
CA ASP A 137 -6.87 12.70 8.69
C ASP A 137 -6.11 12.13 7.48
N VAL A 138 -5.16 12.90 6.94
CA VAL A 138 -4.33 12.47 5.80
C VAL A 138 -3.36 11.37 6.22
N LEU A 139 -2.71 11.48 7.38
CA LEU A 139 -1.81 10.46 7.90
C LEU A 139 -2.55 9.16 8.23
N CYS A 140 -3.63 9.26 9.01
CA CYS A 140 -4.40 8.13 9.48
C CYS A 140 -5.12 7.40 8.33
N LYS A 141 -5.50 8.10 7.26
CA LYS A 141 -6.10 7.48 6.07
C LYS A 141 -5.15 6.50 5.38
N LYS A 142 -3.84 6.74 5.43
CA LYS A 142 -2.84 5.94 4.69
C LYS A 142 -2.03 4.98 5.54
N SER A 143 -2.04 5.12 6.86
CA SER A 143 -1.10 4.42 7.73
C SER A 143 -1.75 3.97 9.04
N ASP A 144 -1.81 2.64 9.20
CA ASP A 144 -2.27 2.00 10.42
C ASP A 144 -1.38 2.32 11.63
N PHE A 145 -0.09 2.56 11.39
CA PHE A 145 0.83 3.05 12.42
C PHE A 145 0.33 4.38 13.01
N PHE A 146 -0.01 5.36 12.16
CA PHE A 146 -0.49 6.65 12.62
C PHE A 146 -1.91 6.58 13.19
N VAL A 147 -2.78 5.68 12.72
CA VAL A 147 -4.07 5.39 13.38
C VAL A 147 -3.85 4.95 14.84
N ALA A 148 -2.94 4.00 15.06
CA ALA A 148 -2.63 3.49 16.39
C ALA A 148 -1.90 4.54 17.26
N ALA A 149 -0.94 5.27 16.69
CA ALA A 149 -0.17 6.29 17.41
C ALA A 149 -1.06 7.45 17.86
N CYS A 150 -1.93 7.96 16.96
CA CYS A 150 -2.89 9.00 17.30
C CYS A 150 -3.93 8.52 18.32
N SER A 151 -4.36 7.26 18.27
CA SER A 151 -5.32 6.74 19.26
C SER A 151 -4.72 6.71 20.67
N ARG A 152 -3.46 6.31 20.81
CA ARG A 152 -2.76 6.24 22.12
C ARG A 152 -2.46 7.62 22.71
N GLN A 153 -1.93 8.54 21.91
CA GLN A 153 -1.55 9.87 22.40
C GLN A 153 -2.73 10.68 22.93
N TRP A 154 -3.91 10.46 22.35
CA TRP A 154 -5.13 11.09 22.81
C TRP A 154 -5.66 10.53 24.13
N MET A 155 -5.39 9.25 24.41
CA MET A 155 -5.72 8.67 25.73
C MET A 155 -4.87 9.29 26.83
N ASP A 156 -3.63 9.65 26.51
CA ASP A 156 -2.68 10.19 27.49
C ASP A 156 -2.78 11.72 27.66
N GLY A 157 -3.64 12.41 26.90
CA GLY A 157 -3.80 13.86 26.95
C GLY A 157 -2.52 14.67 26.64
N GLN A 158 -1.51 14.00 26.07
CA GLN A 158 -0.20 14.59 25.79
C GLN A 158 -0.18 15.34 24.45
N GLN A 159 0.93 16.05 24.21
CA GLN A 159 1.19 16.81 22.98
C GLN A 159 0.93 15.96 21.72
N LYS A 160 0.35 16.59 20.69
CA LYS A 160 0.06 16.03 19.36
C LYS A 160 1.35 15.80 18.55
N THR A 161 2.27 15.00 19.11
CA THR A 161 3.62 14.82 18.59
C THR A 161 3.96 13.33 18.48
N VAL A 162 4.15 12.82 17.27
CA VAL A 162 4.59 11.42 17.02
C VAL A 162 6.07 11.42 16.68
N ARG A 163 6.86 10.51 17.25
CA ARG A 163 8.28 10.35 16.96
C ARG A 163 8.51 9.13 16.07
N VAL A 164 9.27 9.30 14.98
CA VAL A 164 9.66 8.24 14.04
C VAL A 164 11.16 8.28 13.80
N PRO A 165 11.98 7.86 14.80
CA PRO A 165 13.44 7.96 14.72
C PRO A 165 14.07 7.06 13.64
N ALA A 166 13.35 6.04 13.17
CA ALA A 166 13.81 5.10 12.15
C ALA A 166 13.75 5.67 10.72
N ILE A 167 13.08 6.82 10.51
CA ILE A 167 12.87 7.39 9.18
C ILE A 167 13.63 8.71 9.08
N GLU A 168 14.61 8.77 8.18
CA GLU A 168 15.39 9.98 7.93
C GLU A 168 14.50 11.15 7.46
N PRO A 169 14.78 12.41 7.88
CA PRO A 169 13.91 13.55 7.57
C PRO A 169 13.66 13.76 6.08
N HIS A 170 14.72 13.59 5.26
CA HIS A 170 14.60 13.75 3.81
C HIS A 170 13.73 12.66 3.16
N ILE A 171 13.65 11.47 3.75
CA ILE A 171 12.75 10.40 3.30
C ILE A 171 11.33 10.67 3.80
N PHE A 172 11.19 11.16 5.03
CA PHE A 172 9.89 11.56 5.55
C PHE A 172 9.27 12.72 4.76
N ALA A 173 10.08 13.65 4.25
CA ALA A 173 9.61 14.71 3.35
C ALA A 173 8.97 14.14 2.06
N VAL A 174 9.58 13.11 1.47
CA VAL A 174 9.02 12.40 0.30
C VAL A 174 7.74 11.65 0.69
N TYR A 175 7.70 11.05 1.87
CA TYR A 175 6.50 10.43 2.40
C TYR A 175 5.35 11.44 2.56
N VAL A 176 5.62 12.64 3.08
CA VAL A 176 4.63 13.73 3.17
C VAL A 176 4.13 14.11 1.78
N HIS A 177 4.99 14.19 0.76
CA HIS A 177 4.53 14.43 -0.61
C HIS A 177 3.57 13.32 -1.09
N TRP A 178 3.91 12.05 -0.84
CA TRP A 178 3.03 10.91 -1.15
C TRP A 178 1.66 11.03 -0.47
N LEU A 179 1.63 11.41 0.82
CA LEU A 179 0.40 11.53 1.60
C LEU A 179 -0.64 12.45 0.93
N TYR A 180 -0.20 13.55 0.31
CA TYR A 180 -1.09 14.52 -0.33
C TYR A 180 -1.31 14.31 -1.83
N SER A 181 -0.35 13.70 -2.53
CA SER A 181 -0.35 13.67 -3.99
C SER A 181 -0.67 12.31 -4.61
N ASP A 182 -0.60 11.23 -3.82
CA ASP A 182 -0.60 9.84 -4.33
C ASP A 182 0.49 9.59 -5.38
N LYS A 183 1.58 10.38 -5.35
CA LYS A 183 2.70 10.28 -6.29
C LYS A 183 4.02 10.14 -5.57
N VAL A 184 4.76 9.10 -5.95
CA VAL A 184 6.15 8.90 -5.55
C VAL A 184 7.03 9.78 -6.44
N ASP A 185 7.47 10.91 -5.88
CA ASP A 185 8.40 11.84 -6.52
C ASP A 185 9.70 11.94 -5.70
N ILE A 186 10.81 11.56 -6.32
CA ILE A 186 12.15 11.49 -5.70
C ILE A 186 13.11 12.47 -6.37
N GLU A 187 12.65 13.13 -7.44
CA GLU A 187 13.45 14.05 -8.25
C GLU A 187 13.54 15.45 -7.58
N GLY A 188 12.58 15.80 -6.72
CA GLY A 188 12.47 17.14 -6.11
C GLY A 188 13.20 17.38 -4.78
N SER A 189 13.81 16.37 -4.13
CA SER A 189 14.35 16.54 -2.77
C SER A 189 15.74 17.21 -2.70
N THR A 190 16.29 17.67 -3.83
CA THR A 190 17.65 18.24 -3.91
C THR A 190 17.71 19.76 -3.86
N GLU A 191 16.59 20.48 -3.82
CA GLU A 191 16.64 21.94 -3.96
C GLU A 191 17.11 22.72 -2.72
N ASN A 192 17.22 22.12 -1.53
CA ASN A 192 17.59 22.87 -0.31
C ASN A 192 18.72 22.29 0.56
N ILE A 193 19.48 21.30 0.08
CA ILE A 193 20.75 20.92 0.73
C ILE A 193 21.85 21.37 -0.22
N GLY A 194 22.57 22.44 0.15
CA GLY A 194 23.62 23.11 -0.64
C GLY A 194 24.84 22.24 -0.95
N ALA A 195 24.65 21.09 -1.60
CA ALA A 195 25.71 20.20 -2.05
C ALA A 195 26.09 20.54 -3.51
N PRO A 196 27.37 20.82 -3.80
CA PRO A 196 27.83 21.41 -5.08
C PRO A 196 28.10 20.35 -6.16
N TRP A 197 27.19 19.40 -6.39
CA TRP A 197 27.45 18.29 -7.32
C TRP A 197 26.37 18.20 -8.39
N LYS A 198 26.61 18.90 -9.50
CA LYS A 198 25.85 18.83 -10.77
C LYS A 198 26.51 17.81 -11.70
N ASP A 199 26.28 16.51 -11.49
CA ASP A 199 26.56 15.51 -12.53
C ASP A 199 25.34 14.61 -12.72
N ASN A 200 24.64 14.84 -13.85
CA ASN A 200 23.36 14.21 -14.20
C ASN A 200 23.42 12.68 -14.31
N ARG A 201 24.62 12.07 -14.36
CA ARG A 201 24.81 10.61 -14.44
C ARG A 201 24.73 9.89 -13.09
N HIS A 202 24.75 10.62 -11.97
CA HIS A 202 24.70 10.05 -10.62
C HIS A 202 23.32 10.13 -9.94
N HIS A 203 22.31 10.68 -10.60
CA HIS A 203 20.97 10.82 -10.02
C HIS A 203 20.24 9.48 -9.95
N SER A 204 20.36 8.64 -10.99
CA SER A 204 19.51 7.45 -11.12
C SER A 204 19.82 6.31 -10.13
N VAL A 205 21.08 6.11 -9.75
CA VAL A 205 21.48 5.16 -8.70
C VAL A 205 21.05 5.65 -7.32
N LYS A 206 21.20 6.96 -7.07
CA LYS A 206 20.73 7.59 -5.83
C LYS A 206 19.21 7.51 -5.70
N ASP A 207 18.48 7.60 -6.81
CA ASP A 207 17.03 7.42 -6.82
C ASP A 207 16.63 6.00 -6.39
N LEU A 208 17.35 4.97 -6.84
CA LEU A 208 17.09 3.58 -6.40
C LEU A 208 17.32 3.41 -4.89
N TYR A 209 18.40 3.99 -4.37
CA TYR A 209 18.68 3.96 -2.93
C TYR A 209 17.59 4.69 -2.13
N ARG A 210 17.16 5.88 -2.58
CA ARG A 210 16.06 6.63 -1.97
C ARG A 210 14.73 5.87 -2.04
N LEU A 211 14.43 5.19 -3.16
CA LEU A 211 13.26 4.31 -3.29
C LEU A 211 13.31 3.16 -2.29
N ALA A 212 14.49 2.55 -2.09
CA ALA A 212 14.68 1.50 -1.10
C ALA A 212 14.47 2.02 0.33
N MET A 213 15.03 3.19 0.67
CA MET A 213 14.80 3.83 1.96
C MET A 213 13.32 4.18 2.18
N LEU A 214 12.64 4.69 1.16
CA LEU A 214 11.22 5.01 1.22
C LEU A 214 10.36 3.74 1.37
N TYR A 215 10.75 2.63 0.73
CA TYR A 215 10.08 1.34 0.90
C TYR A 215 10.20 0.82 2.33
N VAL A 216 11.38 0.93 2.93
CA VAL A 216 11.60 0.60 4.36
C VAL A 216 10.76 1.51 5.25
N ALA A 217 10.74 2.82 4.97
CA ALA A 217 9.90 3.77 5.71
C ALA A 217 8.41 3.42 5.61
N ALA A 218 7.93 3.04 4.42
CA ALA A 218 6.56 2.59 4.18
C ALA A 218 6.22 1.33 4.99
N ASP A 219 7.17 0.39 5.12
CA ASP A 219 7.02 -0.79 5.96
C ASP A 219 6.94 -0.43 7.46
N VAL A 220 7.77 0.51 7.92
CA VAL A 220 7.75 1.01 9.31
C VAL A 220 6.42 1.68 9.65
N VAL A 221 5.87 2.49 8.75
CA VAL A 221 4.58 3.18 8.95
C VAL A 221 3.37 2.35 8.52
N LEU A 222 3.56 1.09 8.11
CA LEU A 222 2.48 0.20 7.70
C LEU A 222 1.62 0.76 6.55
N ASP A 223 2.23 1.48 5.59
CA ASP A 223 1.55 1.97 4.37
C ASP A 223 1.81 1.00 3.21
N ALA A 224 0.91 0.02 3.04
CA ALA A 224 1.01 -0.99 1.98
C ALA A 224 0.83 -0.37 0.58
N ALA A 225 -0.03 0.64 0.43
CA ALA A 225 -0.28 1.29 -0.85
C ALA A 225 0.97 2.02 -1.37
N LEU A 226 1.73 2.64 -0.47
CA LEU A 226 3.02 3.23 -0.82
C LEU A 226 4.03 2.17 -1.25
N LYS A 227 4.11 1.03 -0.56
CA LYS A 227 5.02 -0.05 -0.94
C LYS A 227 4.75 -0.52 -2.37
N ASP A 228 3.49 -0.73 -2.71
CA ASP A 228 3.08 -1.14 -4.05
C ASP A 228 3.42 -0.05 -5.09
N ALA A 229 3.10 1.21 -4.80
CA ALA A 229 3.43 2.34 -5.67
C ALA A 229 4.94 2.51 -5.91
N ILE A 230 5.78 2.21 -4.91
CA ILE A 230 7.24 2.21 -5.04
C ILE A 230 7.72 1.08 -5.95
N ILE A 231 7.17 -0.13 -5.80
CA ILE A 231 7.52 -1.27 -6.66
C ILE A 231 7.11 -1.01 -8.11
N ASP A 232 5.94 -0.42 -8.33
CA ASP A 232 5.50 -0.02 -9.66
C ASP A 232 6.46 1.03 -10.27
N ASN A 233 6.84 2.04 -9.49
CA ASN A 233 7.80 3.07 -9.93
C ASN A 233 9.17 2.45 -10.26
N LEU A 234 9.68 1.58 -9.40
CA LEU A 234 10.94 0.86 -9.60
C LEU A 234 10.89 0.04 -10.89
N THR A 235 9.84 -0.75 -11.09
CA THR A 235 9.68 -1.60 -12.28
C THR A 235 9.69 -0.75 -13.54
N VAL A 236 8.94 0.35 -13.57
CA VAL A 236 8.90 1.28 -14.71
C VAL A 236 10.27 1.93 -14.96
N LYS A 237 10.99 2.39 -13.92
CA LYS A 237 12.34 2.98 -14.06
C LYS A 237 13.33 1.96 -14.62
N VAL A 238 13.27 0.72 -14.15
CA VAL A 238 14.14 -0.38 -14.59
C VAL A 238 13.87 -0.77 -16.04
N GLU A 239 12.61 -0.89 -16.45
CA GLU A 239 12.24 -1.23 -17.83
C GLU A 239 12.63 -0.13 -18.83
N ARG A 240 12.46 1.14 -18.44
CA ARG A 240 12.78 2.28 -19.31
C ARG A 240 14.28 2.51 -19.48
N ASN A 241 15.11 2.06 -18.54
CA ASN A 241 16.55 2.29 -18.56
C ASN A 241 17.34 1.00 -18.32
N LYS A 242 17.63 0.29 -19.42
CA LYS A 242 18.45 -0.93 -19.38
C LYS A 242 19.84 -0.71 -18.79
N THR A 243 20.38 0.51 -18.90
CA THR A 243 21.70 0.90 -18.37
C THR A 243 21.68 1.38 -16.92
N LEU A 244 20.52 1.37 -16.25
CA LEU A 244 20.40 1.76 -14.84
C LEU A 244 21.09 0.75 -13.94
N ALA A 245 22.33 1.00 -13.55
CA ALA A 245 23.06 0.12 -12.66
C ALA A 245 22.41 0.09 -11.27
N LEU A 246 22.30 -1.11 -10.69
CA LEU A 246 22.02 -1.27 -9.27
C LEU A 246 23.35 -1.19 -8.53
N ASP A 247 23.39 -0.45 -7.43
CA ASP A 247 24.56 -0.36 -6.57
C ASP A 247 24.50 -1.40 -5.45
N GLY A 248 25.67 -1.93 -5.07
CA GLY A 248 25.78 -2.98 -4.05
C GLY A 248 25.30 -2.51 -2.68
N GLU A 249 25.56 -1.25 -2.31
CA GLU A 249 25.12 -0.69 -1.02
C GLU A 249 23.60 -0.65 -0.93
N CYS A 250 22.91 -0.40 -2.05
CA CYS A 250 21.45 -0.43 -2.12
C CYS A 250 20.88 -1.83 -1.84
N VAL A 251 21.53 -2.87 -2.36
CA VAL A 251 21.14 -4.26 -2.08
C VAL A 251 21.40 -4.62 -0.62
N VAL A 252 22.57 -4.27 -0.10
CA VAL A 252 22.93 -4.50 1.31
C VAL A 252 21.93 -3.83 2.23
N TYR A 253 21.60 -2.56 1.97
CA TYR A 253 20.62 -1.81 2.74
C TYR A 253 19.25 -2.50 2.73
N ALA A 254 18.73 -2.87 1.55
CA ALA A 254 17.46 -3.55 1.43
C ALA A 254 17.43 -4.89 2.19
N CYS A 255 18.50 -5.69 2.09
CA CYS A 255 18.60 -6.96 2.81
C CYS A 255 18.67 -6.80 4.33
N GLN A 256 19.32 -5.75 4.84
CA GLN A 256 19.43 -5.48 6.27
C GLN A 256 18.14 -4.95 6.89
N HIS A 257 17.35 -4.19 6.12
CA HIS A 257 16.21 -3.43 6.64
C HIS A 257 14.85 -3.99 6.21
N THR A 258 14.80 -5.12 5.51
CA THR A 258 13.54 -5.76 5.10
C THR A 258 13.57 -7.28 5.31
N VAL A 259 12.38 -7.87 5.40
CA VAL A 259 12.24 -9.33 5.48
C VAL A 259 12.69 -9.97 4.17
N ARG A 260 13.43 -11.09 4.28
CA ARG A 260 13.91 -11.86 3.13
C ARG A 260 12.77 -12.22 2.18
N GLY A 261 13.00 -12.02 0.88
CA GLY A 261 12.02 -12.36 -0.16
C GLY A 261 10.86 -11.36 -0.30
N CYS A 262 10.92 -10.21 0.38
CA CYS A 262 9.95 -9.14 0.14
C CYS A 262 9.97 -8.64 -1.32
N ALA A 263 8.97 -7.83 -1.70
CA ALA A 263 8.84 -7.34 -3.08
C ALA A 263 10.09 -6.58 -3.56
N LEU A 264 10.68 -5.73 -2.70
CA LEU A 264 11.88 -4.96 -3.02
C LEU A 264 13.09 -5.86 -3.35
N GLN A 265 13.38 -6.85 -2.49
CA GLN A 265 14.49 -7.77 -2.72
C GLN A 265 14.30 -8.59 -4.01
N ARG A 266 13.07 -9.06 -4.27
CA ARG A 266 12.74 -9.75 -5.52
C ARG A 266 12.94 -8.85 -6.74
N CYS A 267 12.51 -7.60 -6.66
CA CYS A 267 12.72 -6.61 -7.73
C CYS A 267 14.21 -6.38 -8.00
N PHE A 268 15.06 -6.34 -6.97
CA PHE A 268 16.51 -6.17 -7.12
C PHE A 268 17.20 -7.40 -7.71
N VAL A 269 16.79 -8.61 -7.30
CA VAL A 269 17.24 -9.86 -7.93
C VAL A 269 16.89 -9.85 -9.43
N ASP A 270 15.64 -9.55 -9.77
CA ASP A 270 15.19 -9.49 -11.16
C ASP A 270 15.88 -8.36 -11.94
N ARG A 271 16.23 -7.24 -11.29
CA ARG A 271 17.03 -6.16 -11.90
C ARG A 271 18.42 -6.63 -12.30
N VAL A 272 19.13 -7.33 -11.42
CA VAL A 272 20.48 -7.87 -11.70
C VAL A 272 20.43 -8.92 -12.81
N LEU A 273 19.37 -9.73 -12.85
CA LEU A 273 19.20 -10.73 -13.90
C LEU A 273 18.79 -10.11 -15.25
N SER A 274 18.08 -8.99 -15.26
CA SER A 274 17.62 -8.32 -16.49
C SER A 274 18.61 -7.31 -17.09
N CYS A 275 19.70 -6.95 -16.38
CA CYS A 275 20.70 -6.04 -16.92
C CYS A 275 21.61 -6.72 -17.97
N GLU A 276 22.33 -5.91 -18.76
CA GLU A 276 23.28 -6.40 -19.77
C GLU A 276 24.35 -7.30 -19.14
N PRO A 277 24.82 -8.35 -19.83
CA PRO A 277 25.76 -9.32 -19.28
C PRO A 277 27.02 -8.71 -18.64
N PHE A 278 27.60 -7.69 -19.28
CA PHE A 278 28.81 -7.01 -18.75
C PHE A 278 28.52 -6.25 -17.45
N MET A 279 27.33 -5.65 -17.30
CA MET A 279 26.94 -4.96 -16.06
C MET A 279 26.66 -5.96 -14.95
N ARG A 280 26.03 -7.10 -15.28
CA ARG A 280 25.78 -8.17 -14.30
C ARG A 280 27.10 -8.72 -13.78
N GLN A 281 28.03 -9.01 -14.68
CA GLN A 281 29.37 -9.49 -14.32
C GLN A 281 30.10 -8.47 -13.46
N GLY A 282 30.17 -7.20 -13.90
CA GLY A 282 30.81 -6.14 -13.15
C GLY A 282 30.18 -5.91 -11.77
N PHE A 283 28.85 -5.99 -11.64
CA PHE A 283 28.15 -5.90 -10.35
C PHE A 283 28.60 -7.03 -9.40
N LEU A 284 28.59 -8.28 -9.88
CA LEU A 284 28.96 -9.42 -9.03
C LEU A 284 30.43 -9.35 -8.61
N GLU A 285 31.34 -8.98 -9.52
CA GLU A 285 32.78 -8.87 -9.23
C GLU A 285 33.07 -7.71 -8.26
N ASN A 286 32.44 -6.54 -8.46
CA ASN A 286 32.72 -5.35 -7.65
C ASN A 286 32.14 -5.44 -6.23
N TYR A 287 31.03 -6.15 -6.06
CA TYR A 287 30.30 -6.17 -4.80
C TYR A 287 30.30 -7.55 -4.11
N GLU A 288 31.06 -8.53 -4.63
CA GLU A 288 31.09 -9.93 -4.13
C GLU A 288 31.24 -10.02 -2.60
N GLN A 289 32.17 -9.24 -2.06
CA GLN A 289 32.56 -9.32 -0.65
C GLN A 289 31.54 -8.67 0.30
N MET A 290 30.72 -7.73 -0.19
CA MET A 290 29.75 -7.02 0.63
C MET A 290 28.32 -7.56 0.49
N LEU A 291 28.01 -8.21 -0.64
CA LEU A 291 26.67 -8.70 -0.89
C LEU A 291 26.31 -9.83 0.09
N PRO A 292 25.09 -9.80 0.67
CA PRO A 292 24.64 -10.85 1.60
C PRO A 292 24.58 -12.22 0.91
N LYS A 293 24.93 -13.28 1.63
CA LYS A 293 24.89 -14.66 1.11
C LYS A 293 23.47 -15.06 0.67
N GLU A 294 22.47 -14.56 1.39
CA GLU A 294 21.06 -14.76 1.12
C GLU A 294 20.67 -14.20 -0.24
N PHE A 295 21.23 -13.05 -0.64
CA PHE A 295 20.99 -12.44 -1.94
C PHE A 295 21.52 -13.34 -3.08
N PHE A 296 22.71 -13.90 -2.93
CA PHE A 296 23.24 -14.87 -3.89
C PHE A 296 22.39 -16.14 -3.98
N CYS A 297 21.87 -16.63 -2.85
CA CYS A 297 20.95 -17.77 -2.84
C CYS A 297 19.67 -17.47 -3.62
N ASP A 298 19.10 -16.28 -3.42
CA ASP A 298 17.88 -15.86 -4.09
C ASP A 298 18.11 -15.64 -5.60
N LEU A 299 19.28 -15.08 -5.99
CA LEU A 299 19.72 -14.97 -7.37
C LEU A 299 19.85 -16.34 -8.05
N ALA A 300 20.53 -17.29 -7.39
CA ALA A 300 20.71 -18.64 -7.91
C ALA A 300 19.37 -19.38 -8.04
N ALA A 301 18.53 -19.32 -7.00
CA ALA A 301 17.19 -19.92 -7.03
C ALA A 301 16.34 -19.35 -8.18
N ARG A 302 16.42 -18.04 -8.42
CA ARG A 302 15.72 -17.39 -9.52
C ARG A 302 16.24 -17.87 -10.89
N VAL A 303 17.56 -17.97 -11.07
CA VAL A 303 18.17 -18.52 -12.30
C VAL A 303 17.73 -19.96 -12.54
N PHE A 304 17.78 -20.82 -11.53
CA PHE A 304 17.35 -22.22 -11.66
C PHE A 304 15.85 -22.34 -11.98
N GLY A 305 15.01 -21.48 -11.41
CA GLY A 305 13.59 -21.45 -11.75
C GLY A 305 13.30 -21.03 -13.20
N LEU A 306 14.18 -20.23 -13.81
CA LEU A 306 14.08 -19.81 -15.22
C LEU A 306 14.71 -20.82 -16.18
N ALA A 307 15.73 -21.56 -15.73
CA ALA A 307 16.43 -22.59 -16.50
C ALA A 307 15.54 -23.85 -16.65
N LYS A 308 14.43 -23.73 -17.39
CA LYS A 308 13.53 -24.85 -17.70
C LYS A 308 14.08 -25.83 -18.75
N GLU A 309 15.19 -25.49 -19.40
CA GLU A 309 15.68 -26.20 -20.59
C GLU A 309 17.01 -26.94 -20.41
N CYS A 310 17.71 -26.77 -19.28
CA CYS A 310 18.97 -27.50 -19.06
C CYS A 310 18.67 -28.95 -18.63
N ALA A 311 18.99 -29.92 -19.48
CA ALA A 311 18.86 -31.32 -19.13
C ALA A 311 19.92 -31.69 -18.08
N TYR A 312 19.60 -32.60 -17.17
CA TYR A 312 20.58 -33.13 -16.20
C TYR A 312 21.88 -33.64 -16.87
N SER A 313 21.79 -34.08 -18.12
CA SER A 313 22.94 -34.47 -18.94
C SER A 313 23.94 -33.34 -19.20
N ASP A 314 23.49 -32.10 -19.25
CA ASP A 314 24.31 -30.93 -19.64
C ASP A 314 25.25 -30.49 -18.52
N PHE A 315 24.95 -30.92 -17.28
CA PHE A 315 25.80 -30.73 -16.11
C PHE A 315 26.71 -31.92 -15.83
N ARG A 316 26.67 -32.99 -16.64
CA ARG A 316 27.54 -34.15 -16.43
C ARG A 316 28.99 -33.76 -16.76
N PRO A 317 29.93 -33.87 -15.80
CA PRO A 317 31.33 -33.48 -16.02
C PRO A 317 32.01 -34.22 -17.18
N LYS A 318 31.49 -35.41 -17.53
CA LYS A 318 31.99 -36.25 -18.63
C LYS A 318 31.47 -35.85 -20.02
N VAL A 319 30.40 -35.06 -20.12
CA VAL A 319 29.72 -34.71 -21.38
C VAL A 319 29.88 -33.23 -21.71
N SER A 320 29.84 -32.35 -20.71
CA SER A 320 29.76 -30.91 -20.91
C SER A 320 31.09 -30.30 -21.36
N ARG A 321 32.17 -30.45 -20.57
CA ARG A 321 33.50 -29.88 -20.87
C ARG A 321 34.59 -30.51 -19.99
N ARG A 322 35.22 -31.59 -20.45
CA ARG A 322 36.30 -32.29 -19.71
C ARG A 322 37.54 -31.41 -19.50
N ASP A 323 37.71 -30.42 -20.37
CA ASP A 323 38.69 -29.34 -20.37
C ASP A 323 38.53 -28.34 -19.21
N LEU A 324 37.30 -28.08 -18.73
CA LEU A 324 37.06 -27.21 -17.58
C LEU A 324 37.52 -27.80 -16.23
N TYR A 325 37.78 -29.10 -16.16
CA TYR A 325 38.09 -29.82 -14.92
C TYR A 325 39.54 -30.35 -14.88
N ARG A 326 40.43 -29.80 -15.72
CA ARG A 326 41.85 -30.16 -15.75
C ARG A 326 42.68 -28.96 -15.33
N ASP A 327 43.48 -29.13 -14.27
CA ASP A 327 44.37 -28.09 -13.75
C ASP A 327 45.69 -27.97 -14.52
N SER A 328 45.99 -28.90 -15.44
CA SER A 328 47.21 -28.91 -16.26
C SER A 328 46.95 -28.35 -17.67
N PRO A 329 47.78 -27.41 -18.18
CA PRO A 329 47.62 -26.84 -19.52
C PRO A 329 47.91 -27.84 -20.66
N ASP A 330 48.52 -28.99 -20.36
CA ASP A 330 48.93 -29.96 -21.37
C ASP A 330 48.05 -31.21 -21.36
N ALA A 331 47.01 -31.19 -22.19
CA ALA A 331 46.47 -32.41 -22.82
C ALA A 331 45.61 -32.04 -24.04
N ALA A 332 46.09 -31.07 -24.83
CA ALA A 332 45.61 -30.80 -26.17
C ALA A 332 46.41 -31.58 -27.22
N GLU A 333 46.84 -32.82 -26.93
CA GLU A 333 47.39 -33.70 -27.96
C GLU A 333 47.07 -35.17 -27.61
N GLY A 334 46.38 -35.87 -28.52
CA GLY A 334 46.27 -37.34 -28.48
C GLY A 334 44.87 -37.97 -28.43
N GLY A 335 43.78 -37.20 -28.52
CA GLY A 335 42.42 -37.76 -28.61
C GLY A 335 41.84 -37.60 -30.02
N THR A 336 41.95 -38.63 -30.86
CA THR A 336 41.31 -38.67 -32.19
C THR A 336 39.83 -38.24 -32.11
N PRO A 337 39.34 -37.38 -33.03
CA PRO A 337 37.93 -36.99 -33.03
C PRO A 337 37.08 -38.22 -33.38
N ARG A 338 36.32 -38.74 -32.42
CA ARG A 338 35.26 -39.71 -32.73
C ARG A 338 34.21 -38.99 -33.57
N ARG A 339 34.17 -39.33 -34.86
CA ARG A 339 33.08 -39.03 -35.79
C ARG A 339 31.72 -39.21 -35.09
N ILE A 340 31.03 -38.10 -34.85
CA ILE A 340 29.59 -38.11 -34.63
C ILE A 340 28.98 -38.61 -35.95
N ARG A 341 28.35 -39.78 -35.92
CA ARG A 341 27.51 -40.22 -37.04
C ARG A 341 26.32 -39.27 -37.11
N PRO A 342 25.97 -38.73 -38.29
CA PRO A 342 24.73 -37.96 -38.42
C PRO A 342 23.56 -38.92 -38.25
N SER A 343 22.74 -38.71 -37.22
CA SER A 343 21.36 -39.21 -37.25
C SER A 343 20.60 -38.34 -38.23
N ALA A 344 20.17 -38.95 -39.33
CA ALA A 344 19.29 -38.33 -40.30
C ALA A 344 17.99 -37.87 -39.60
N ASN A 345 17.64 -36.59 -39.73
CA ASN A 345 16.34 -36.08 -40.20
C ASN A 345 16.15 -34.58 -39.85
N GLY A 346 16.00 -33.75 -40.90
CA GLY A 346 15.36 -32.40 -40.90
C GLY A 346 16.19 -31.24 -40.32
N VAL A 347 16.96 -30.44 -41.08
CA VAL A 347 16.52 -29.24 -41.85
C VAL A 347 15.62 -28.33 -40.99
N THR A 348 16.05 -27.16 -40.47
CA THR A 348 16.40 -25.92 -41.20
C THR A 348 17.36 -25.01 -40.42
N SER A 349 18.10 -24.22 -41.21
CA SER A 349 19.12 -23.21 -40.92
C SER A 349 18.80 -22.12 -39.90
N VAL A 350 19.80 -21.74 -39.10
CA VAL A 350 20.12 -20.33 -38.82
C VAL A 350 21.64 -20.14 -38.88
N THR A 351 22.08 -19.23 -39.74
CA THR A 351 23.47 -18.81 -40.01
C THR A 351 24.16 -18.17 -38.80
N PRO A 352 25.47 -18.38 -38.58
CA PRO A 352 26.24 -17.57 -37.64
C PRO A 352 26.69 -16.25 -38.29
N ILE A 353 26.45 -15.14 -37.61
CA ILE A 353 27.00 -13.82 -37.96
C ILE A 353 28.47 -13.80 -37.54
N CYS A 354 29.37 -13.70 -38.52
CA CYS A 354 30.78 -13.41 -38.32
C CYS A 354 30.96 -11.98 -37.81
N PHE A 355 31.71 -11.81 -36.72
CA PHE A 355 32.39 -10.54 -36.43
C PHE A 355 33.83 -10.65 -36.93
N SER A 356 34.18 -9.85 -37.92
CA SER A 356 35.57 -9.54 -38.30
C SER A 356 36.04 -8.32 -37.52
N THR A 357 37.20 -8.48 -36.87
CA THR A 357 38.23 -7.50 -36.45
C THR A 357 37.89 -6.02 -36.38
#